data_AF-A0A8H8MM89-F1
#
_entry.id   AF-A0A8H8MM89-F1
#
_cell.length_a   1.000
_cell.length_b   1.000
_cell.length_c   1.000
_cell.angle_alpha   90.00
_cell.angle_beta   90.00
_cell.angle_gamma   90.00
#
_symmetry.space_group_name_H-M   'P 1'
#
loop_
_entity.id
_entity.type
_entity.pdbx_description
1 polymer ?
#
loop_
_entity_poly.entity_id
_entity_poly.type
_entity_poly.pdbx_seq_one_letter_code
_entity_poly.pdbx_strand_id
1 'polypeptide(L)'
;MRLSTFLSFTVLVVSQAFAKGYNTCSHPRERNCVLVHNGADTCTTPSVRREWRDLEDSEKKAFLDAVKCLSYMPHGDLVLTNATPGIPAYDIRSSKYDDFVYTHMDTNVKDHFTALFLPWHRWYLLHFEKTLRDQCSFEGALPFWDWSRDTEAGIQNSSIFNSSTTHGIGTLGTSATNYSVTDGVFWDVKRAYPKPHITKRNYTTHPFKTQTFPFTFTDVEMSASMAFMPEKIDELVMGSAGNYTDFQYKMDGERAQGMHNAAHLMMQGDLGNPLWSPNDVLFWMHHAHLDCIWARWQANKTENAMAFGGGLTQNLTFYDLHPVGSAPDASLDSELPTSGLAGSGPVYVRDMMSAKGAGLCYRCAF
;
A
#
# COMPACT_ATOMS: atom_id res chain seq x y z
N MET A 1 -58.73 -55.39 13.27
CA MET A 1 -58.00 -54.29 13.97
C MET A 1 -56.69 -54.08 13.22
N ARG A 2 -56.42 -52.83 12.78
CA ARG A 2 -55.27 -52.31 12.00
C ARG A 2 -55.30 -52.62 10.49
N LEU A 3 -55.68 -51.70 9.59
CA LEU A 3 -55.10 -50.39 9.17
C LEU A 3 -53.72 -50.46 8.51
N SER A 4 -53.72 -50.13 7.20
CA SER A 4 -52.83 -49.19 6.47
C SER A 4 -51.33 -49.52 6.39
N THR A 5 -50.59 -49.31 5.31
CA THR A 5 -50.48 -48.05 4.54
C THR A 5 -49.62 -48.30 3.27
N PHE A 6 -50.00 -47.68 2.15
CA PHE A 6 -49.18 -47.53 0.93
C PHE A 6 -48.04 -46.52 1.18
N LEU A 7 -46.80 -46.85 0.80
CA LEU A 7 -45.72 -45.87 0.67
C LEU A 7 -45.56 -45.44 -0.79
N SER A 8 -45.81 -44.15 -1.03
CA SER A 8 -45.48 -43.44 -2.25
C SER A 8 -44.02 -42.96 -2.19
N PHE A 9 -43.23 -43.24 -3.23
CA PHE A 9 -41.88 -42.68 -3.39
C PHE A 9 -41.97 -41.32 -4.09
N THR A 10 -41.71 -40.25 -3.35
CA THR A 10 -41.51 -38.91 -3.91
C THR A 10 -40.01 -38.72 -4.18
N VAL A 11 -39.64 -38.56 -5.46
CA VAL A 11 -38.28 -38.18 -5.87
C VAL A 11 -38.11 -36.68 -5.59
N LEU A 12 -37.23 -36.34 -4.65
CA LEU A 12 -36.77 -34.97 -4.44
C LEU A 12 -35.79 -34.59 -5.56
N VAL A 13 -36.20 -33.69 -6.45
CA VAL A 13 -35.28 -33.00 -7.36
C VAL A 13 -34.72 -31.80 -6.61
N VAL A 14 -33.44 -31.87 -6.22
CA VAL A 14 -32.69 -30.72 -5.68
C VAL A 14 -32.32 -29.83 -6.87
N SER A 15 -32.97 -28.68 -6.99
CA SER A 15 -32.60 -27.65 -7.97
C SER A 15 -31.32 -26.93 -7.52
N GLN A 16 -30.22 -27.10 -8.26
CA GLN A 16 -29.07 -26.22 -8.16
C GLN A 16 -29.44 -24.84 -8.73
N ALA A 17 -29.57 -23.84 -7.86
CA ALA A 17 -29.70 -22.46 -8.27
C ALA A 17 -28.32 -21.94 -8.70
N PHE A 18 -28.09 -21.84 -10.01
CA PHE A 18 -27.03 -21.01 -10.55
C PHE A 18 -27.35 -19.55 -10.22
N ALA A 19 -26.45 -18.87 -9.53
CA ALA A 19 -26.52 -17.44 -9.30
C ALA A 19 -26.50 -16.73 -10.66
N LYS A 20 -27.66 -16.25 -11.12
CA LYS A 20 -27.76 -15.35 -12.26
C LYS A 20 -27.16 -14.01 -11.84
N GLY A 21 -26.11 -13.57 -12.53
CA GLY A 21 -25.60 -12.21 -12.41
C GLY A 21 -26.72 -11.20 -12.64
N TYR A 22 -26.76 -10.17 -11.80
CA TYR A 22 -27.74 -9.09 -11.94
C TYR A 22 -27.25 -8.10 -13.01
N ASN A 23 -28.10 -7.83 -14.00
CA ASN A 23 -27.90 -6.77 -14.99
C ASN A 23 -28.31 -5.43 -14.37
N THR A 24 -27.36 -4.50 -14.23
CA THR A 24 -27.65 -3.06 -14.06
C THR A 24 -27.30 -2.34 -15.36
N CYS A 25 -28.26 -2.26 -16.28
CA CYS A 25 -28.16 -1.36 -17.43
C CYS A 25 -29.48 -0.58 -17.54
N SER A 26 -29.46 0.66 -17.05
CA SER A 26 -30.57 1.61 -17.16
C SER A 26 -30.30 2.61 -18.28
N HIS A 27 -30.26 2.16 -19.54
CA HIS A 27 -30.76 2.92 -20.70
C HIS A 27 -30.55 2.18 -22.04
N PRO A 28 -31.53 2.18 -22.97
CA PRO A 28 -31.43 1.48 -24.24
C PRO A 28 -30.90 2.42 -25.32
N ARG A 29 -29.58 2.67 -25.41
CA ARG A 29 -28.96 3.28 -26.62
C ARG A 29 -27.44 3.23 -26.79
N GLU A 30 -26.69 2.42 -26.04
CA GLU A 30 -25.25 2.25 -26.30
C GLU A 30 -24.96 0.85 -26.84
N ARG A 31 -24.56 0.78 -28.13
CA ARG A 31 -24.01 -0.43 -28.75
C ARG A 31 -22.52 -0.48 -28.42
N ASN A 32 -22.18 -1.06 -27.27
CA ASN A 32 -20.91 -1.74 -26.96
C ASN A 32 -20.80 -1.97 -25.44
N CYS A 33 -21.66 -2.81 -24.88
CA CYS A 33 -21.43 -3.36 -23.55
C CYS A 33 -20.42 -4.50 -23.69
N VAL A 34 -19.15 -4.23 -23.37
CA VAL A 34 -18.17 -5.29 -23.13
C VAL A 34 -18.55 -5.93 -21.79
N LEU A 35 -18.77 -7.25 -21.80
CA LEU A 35 -18.81 -8.02 -20.57
C LEU A 35 -17.43 -7.88 -19.91
N VAL A 36 -17.34 -7.06 -18.87
CA VAL A 36 -16.22 -7.18 -17.93
C VAL A 36 -16.45 -8.50 -17.22
N HIS A 37 -15.89 -9.57 -17.78
CA HIS A 37 -15.72 -10.80 -17.03
C HIS A 37 -14.94 -10.43 -15.78
N ASN A 38 -15.54 -10.64 -14.60
CA ASN A 38 -14.78 -10.79 -13.37
C ASN A 38 -13.57 -11.63 -13.72
N GLY A 39 -12.35 -11.09 -13.63
CA GLY A 39 -11.18 -11.94 -13.58
C GLY A 39 -11.48 -12.92 -12.46
N ALA A 40 -11.72 -14.19 -12.81
CA ALA A 40 -12.19 -15.16 -11.84
C ALA A 40 -11.22 -15.12 -10.65
N ASP A 41 -11.74 -15.07 -9.43
CA ASP A 41 -10.93 -15.24 -8.22
C ASP A 41 -10.23 -16.61 -8.35
N THR A 42 -8.99 -16.60 -8.84
CA THR A 42 -8.19 -17.81 -9.10
C THR A 42 -7.39 -18.20 -7.86
N CYS A 43 -7.38 -17.34 -6.85
CA CYS A 43 -6.69 -17.53 -5.59
C CYS A 43 -7.41 -18.54 -4.68
N THR A 44 -6.88 -19.76 -4.59
CA THR A 44 -7.41 -20.82 -3.71
C THR A 44 -6.78 -20.82 -2.32
N THR A 45 -5.54 -20.35 -2.19
CA THR A 45 -4.76 -20.37 -0.94
C THR A 45 -4.05 -19.03 -0.74
N PRO A 46 -4.77 -17.98 -0.30
CA PRO A 46 -4.18 -16.67 -0.10
C PRO A 46 -3.15 -16.67 1.02
N SER A 47 -2.00 -16.01 0.79
CA SER A 47 -1.11 -15.63 1.89
C SER A 47 -1.84 -14.68 2.84
N VAL A 48 -1.46 -14.69 4.12
CA VAL A 48 -2.16 -13.89 5.14
C VAL A 48 -1.22 -12.80 5.62
N ARG A 49 -1.49 -11.56 5.24
CA ARG A 49 -0.83 -10.39 5.84
C ARG A 49 -1.38 -10.21 7.25
N ARG A 50 -0.48 -10.12 8.23
CA ARG A 50 -0.81 -10.03 9.66
C ARG A 50 -0.21 -8.75 10.23
N GLU A 51 -0.82 -8.26 11.29
CA GLU A 51 -0.32 -7.12 12.04
C GLU A 51 1.04 -7.50 12.67
N TRP A 52 2.02 -6.58 12.62
CA TRP A 52 3.40 -6.82 13.06
C TRP A 52 3.53 -7.40 14.47
N ARG A 53 2.68 -6.98 15.42
CA ARG A 53 2.72 -7.43 16.82
C ARG A 53 2.12 -8.82 17.00
N ASP A 54 1.36 -9.30 16.04
CA ASP A 54 0.77 -10.63 16.08
C ASP A 54 1.73 -11.69 15.52
N LEU A 55 2.81 -11.26 14.84
CA LEU A 55 3.87 -12.15 14.38
C LEU A 55 4.75 -12.65 15.52
N GLU A 56 5.15 -13.91 15.43
CA GLU A 56 6.25 -14.46 16.23
C GLU A 56 7.58 -13.78 15.87
N ASP A 57 8.53 -13.76 16.80
CA ASP A 57 9.85 -13.16 16.53
C ASP A 57 10.62 -13.92 15.43
N SER A 58 10.32 -15.21 15.23
CA SER A 58 10.80 -16.02 14.10
C SER A 58 10.27 -15.51 12.75
N GLU A 59 8.98 -15.18 12.67
CA GLU A 59 8.33 -14.62 11.48
C GLU A 59 8.85 -13.21 11.18
N LYS A 60 8.98 -12.36 12.22
CA LYS A 60 9.61 -11.04 12.12
C LYS A 60 11.03 -11.16 11.58
N LYS A 61 11.84 -12.03 12.18
CA LYS A 61 13.21 -12.30 11.75
C LYS A 61 13.26 -12.71 10.28
N ALA A 62 12.42 -13.66 9.84
CA ALA A 62 12.41 -14.12 8.45
C ALA A 62 12.15 -12.98 7.45
N PHE A 63 11.22 -12.08 7.77
CA PHE A 63 10.97 -10.88 6.95
C PHE A 63 12.19 -9.95 6.94
N LEU A 64 12.73 -9.59 8.11
CA LEU A 64 13.84 -8.64 8.19
C LEU A 64 15.14 -9.17 7.58
N ASP A 65 15.42 -10.48 7.73
CA ASP A 65 16.56 -11.15 7.09
C ASP A 65 16.45 -11.08 5.57
N ALA A 66 15.26 -11.31 5.00
CA ALA A 66 15.05 -11.22 3.56
C ALA A 66 15.23 -9.79 3.04
N VAL A 67 14.74 -8.79 3.78
CA VAL A 67 14.96 -7.38 3.43
C VAL A 67 16.45 -7.01 3.52
N LYS A 68 17.15 -7.50 4.55
CA LYS A 68 18.59 -7.28 4.71
C LYS A 68 19.38 -7.96 3.59
N CYS A 69 18.97 -9.16 3.15
CA CYS A 69 19.53 -9.86 2.00
C CYS A 69 19.47 -8.99 0.72
N LEU A 70 18.33 -8.38 0.39
CA LEU A 70 18.23 -7.48 -0.78
C LEU A 70 19.15 -6.26 -0.68
N SER A 71 19.47 -5.82 0.54
CA SER A 71 20.38 -4.68 0.77
C SER A 71 21.84 -5.01 0.45
N TYR A 72 22.19 -6.29 0.26
CA TYR A 72 23.53 -6.76 -0.11
C TYR A 72 23.59 -7.43 -1.49
N MET A 73 22.45 -7.58 -2.16
CA MET A 73 22.40 -8.07 -3.53
C MET A 73 22.75 -6.96 -4.52
N PRO A 74 23.38 -7.30 -5.67
CA PRO A 74 23.61 -6.31 -6.72
C PRO A 74 22.28 -5.77 -7.25
N HIS A 75 22.28 -4.50 -7.65
CA HIS A 75 21.15 -3.90 -8.36
C HIS A 75 20.80 -4.69 -9.64
N GLY A 76 19.56 -4.54 -10.10
CA GLY A 76 19.10 -5.06 -11.39
C GLY A 76 19.08 -3.98 -12.47
N ASP A 77 18.52 -4.33 -13.62
CA ASP A 77 18.36 -3.41 -14.73
C ASP A 77 17.04 -2.62 -14.59
N LEU A 78 17.15 -1.33 -14.25
CA LEU A 78 16.01 -0.41 -14.30
C LEU A 78 15.93 0.28 -15.66
N VAL A 79 14.71 0.56 -16.10
CA VAL A 79 14.41 1.38 -17.27
C VAL A 79 13.82 2.70 -16.78
N LEU A 80 14.67 3.71 -16.63
CA LEU A 80 14.29 4.98 -16.01
C LEU A 80 13.23 5.71 -16.84
N THR A 81 12.15 6.12 -16.19
CA THR A 81 11.07 6.92 -16.81
C THR A 81 11.45 8.39 -16.92
N ASN A 82 12.34 8.87 -16.03
CA ASN A 82 12.67 10.28 -15.84
C ASN A 82 11.44 11.15 -15.56
N ALA A 83 10.39 10.58 -14.96
CA ALA A 83 9.15 11.31 -14.72
C ALA A 83 9.31 12.35 -13.61
N THR A 84 10.03 12.02 -12.53
CA THR A 84 10.26 12.93 -11.41
C THR A 84 11.53 13.78 -11.60
N PRO A 85 11.40 15.12 -11.66
CA PRO A 85 12.56 16.00 -11.81
C PRO A 85 13.35 16.14 -10.51
N GLY A 86 14.65 16.41 -10.62
CA GLY A 86 15.50 16.82 -9.48
C GLY A 86 15.93 15.69 -8.54
N ILE A 87 15.72 14.43 -8.91
CA ILE A 87 16.22 13.28 -8.16
C ILE A 87 17.72 13.03 -8.44
N PRO A 88 18.49 12.51 -7.47
CA PRO A 88 19.85 12.01 -7.69
C PRO A 88 19.93 11.04 -8.87
N ALA A 89 21.08 11.00 -9.54
CA ALA A 89 21.33 10.03 -10.60
C ALA A 89 21.36 8.59 -10.04
N TYR A 90 20.90 7.64 -10.84
CA TYR A 90 20.95 6.21 -10.53
C TYR A 90 22.39 5.76 -10.26
N ASP A 91 22.66 5.23 -9.07
CA ASP A 91 23.96 4.69 -8.68
C ASP A 91 24.04 3.20 -9.06
N ILE A 92 24.85 2.90 -10.07
CA ILE A 92 25.13 1.53 -10.54
C ILE A 92 25.85 0.66 -9.50
N ARG A 93 26.25 1.22 -8.36
CA ARG A 93 26.84 0.46 -7.24
C ARG A 93 25.83 0.23 -6.11
N SER A 94 24.59 0.68 -6.30
CA SER A 94 23.53 0.50 -5.33
C SER A 94 23.07 -0.96 -5.22
N SER A 95 22.29 -1.26 -4.18
CA SER A 95 21.82 -2.62 -3.91
C SER A 95 20.49 -2.92 -4.64
N LYS A 96 20.10 -4.20 -4.64
CA LYS A 96 18.77 -4.59 -5.12
C LYS A 96 17.63 -3.90 -4.35
N TYR A 97 17.84 -3.63 -3.05
CA TYR A 97 16.88 -2.84 -2.27
C TYR A 97 16.80 -1.39 -2.77
N ASP A 98 17.94 -0.79 -3.11
CA ASP A 98 17.99 0.59 -3.60
C ASP A 98 17.33 0.74 -4.98
N ASP A 99 17.17 -0.33 -5.78
CA ASP A 99 16.33 -0.30 -6.99
C ASP A 99 14.88 0.07 -6.66
N PHE A 100 14.31 -0.50 -5.59
CA PHE A 100 12.95 -0.18 -5.15
C PHE A 100 12.86 1.29 -4.76
N VAL A 101 13.83 1.76 -3.95
CA VAL A 101 13.92 3.17 -3.55
C VAL A 101 13.98 4.07 -4.79
N TYR A 102 14.82 3.72 -5.78
CA TYR A 102 14.98 4.53 -6.98
C TYR A 102 13.74 4.52 -7.88
N THR A 103 13.08 3.36 -8.05
CA THR A 103 11.80 3.28 -8.77
C THR A 103 10.78 4.24 -8.16
N HIS A 104 10.60 4.22 -6.84
CA HIS A 104 9.69 5.13 -6.14
C HIS A 104 10.07 6.61 -6.32
N MET A 105 11.36 6.94 -6.36
CA MET A 105 11.83 8.29 -6.67
C MET A 105 11.51 8.68 -8.12
N ASP A 106 11.84 7.82 -9.08
CA ASP A 106 11.69 8.05 -10.52
C ASP A 106 10.22 8.21 -10.93
N THR A 107 9.31 7.47 -10.30
CA THR A 107 7.87 7.47 -10.64
C THR A 107 7.02 8.35 -9.74
N ASN A 108 7.60 8.97 -8.71
CA ASN A 108 6.89 9.72 -7.65
C ASN A 108 5.76 10.66 -8.13
N VAL A 109 5.99 11.46 -9.17
CA VAL A 109 5.00 12.41 -9.68
C VAL A 109 3.86 11.75 -10.47
N LYS A 110 3.98 10.45 -10.76
CA LYS A 110 2.98 9.64 -11.46
C LYS A 110 2.16 8.79 -10.50
N ASP A 111 2.74 8.37 -9.39
CA ASP A 111 2.11 7.47 -8.42
C ASP A 111 1.62 8.18 -7.14
N HIS A 112 1.96 9.45 -6.88
CA HIS A 112 1.41 10.23 -5.76
C HIS A 112 0.47 11.34 -6.22
N PHE A 113 -0.61 11.57 -5.47
CA PHE A 113 -1.63 12.57 -5.79
C PHE A 113 -2.19 12.44 -7.23
N THR A 114 -2.29 11.20 -7.69
CA THR A 114 -2.91 10.78 -8.95
C THR A 114 -3.85 9.61 -8.66
N ALA A 115 -4.68 9.24 -9.64
CA ALA A 115 -5.49 8.03 -9.54
C ALA A 115 -4.66 6.75 -9.35
N LEU A 116 -3.38 6.74 -9.75
CA LEU A 116 -2.55 5.53 -9.74
C LEU A 116 -2.04 5.15 -8.35
N PHE A 117 -2.21 5.99 -7.33
CA PHE A 117 -1.63 5.80 -6.00
C PHE A 117 -1.86 4.41 -5.41
N LEU A 118 -3.11 4.02 -5.20
CA LEU A 118 -3.44 2.73 -4.60
C LEU A 118 -3.02 1.52 -5.46
N PRO A 119 -3.36 1.45 -6.77
CA PRO A 119 -2.95 0.30 -7.58
C PRO A 119 -1.43 0.21 -7.75
N TRP A 120 -0.72 1.34 -7.86
CA TRP A 120 0.74 1.37 -7.95
C TRP A 120 1.39 0.87 -6.66
N HIS A 121 0.96 1.35 -5.49
CA HIS A 121 1.51 0.91 -4.21
C HIS A 121 1.19 -0.56 -3.92
N ARG A 122 0.00 -1.05 -4.31
CA ARG A 122 -0.32 -2.48 -4.26
C ARG A 122 0.63 -3.29 -5.13
N TRP A 123 0.82 -2.92 -6.40
CA TRP A 123 1.80 -3.58 -7.28
C TRP A 123 3.20 -3.56 -6.67
N TYR A 124 3.64 -2.42 -6.16
CA TYR A 124 4.96 -2.20 -5.59
C TYR A 124 5.22 -3.11 -4.37
N LEU A 125 4.24 -3.22 -3.46
CA LEU A 125 4.27 -4.16 -2.33
C LEU A 125 4.38 -5.61 -2.79
N LEU A 126 3.57 -6.00 -3.77
CA LEU A 126 3.54 -7.39 -4.27
C LEU A 126 4.82 -7.75 -5.01
N HIS A 127 5.38 -6.82 -5.77
CA HIS A 127 6.65 -7.01 -6.45
C HIS A 127 7.81 -7.11 -5.45
N PHE A 128 7.78 -6.31 -4.38
CA PHE A 128 8.73 -6.42 -3.28
C PHE A 128 8.63 -7.78 -2.57
N GLU A 129 7.41 -8.19 -2.19
CA GLU A 129 7.15 -9.50 -1.58
C GLU A 129 7.66 -10.64 -2.48
N LYS A 130 7.32 -10.61 -3.77
CA LYS A 130 7.79 -11.61 -4.75
C LYS A 130 9.32 -11.64 -4.82
N THR A 131 9.98 -10.49 -4.82
CA THR A 131 11.44 -10.41 -4.87
C THR A 131 12.08 -10.98 -3.60
N LEU A 132 11.50 -10.71 -2.42
CA LEU A 132 11.93 -11.34 -1.17
C LEU A 132 11.80 -12.87 -1.23
N ARG A 133 10.69 -13.39 -1.79
CA ARG A 133 10.45 -14.83 -1.95
C ARG A 133 11.48 -15.46 -2.89
N ASP A 134 11.61 -14.90 -4.09
CA ASP A 134 12.39 -15.50 -5.17
C ASP A 134 13.90 -15.38 -4.96
N GLN A 135 14.37 -14.27 -4.37
CA GLN A 135 15.80 -13.96 -4.30
C GLN A 135 16.39 -14.09 -2.89
N CYS A 136 15.54 -14.03 -1.85
CA CYS A 136 15.96 -14.08 -0.45
C CYS A 136 15.21 -15.13 0.38
N SER A 137 14.55 -16.10 -0.28
CA SER A 137 13.90 -17.26 0.35
C SER A 137 12.87 -16.90 1.43
N PHE A 138 12.19 -15.76 1.30
CA PHE A 138 11.10 -15.42 2.20
C PHE A 138 9.88 -16.31 1.94
N GLU A 139 9.32 -16.96 2.97
CA GLU A 139 8.14 -17.82 2.81
C GLU A 139 6.86 -17.20 3.39
N GLY A 140 7.00 -16.20 4.28
CA GLY A 140 5.88 -15.49 4.92
C GLY A 140 5.18 -14.49 3.99
N ALA A 141 4.20 -13.75 4.50
CA ALA A 141 3.55 -12.64 3.78
C ALA A 141 4.04 -11.29 4.33
N LEU A 142 3.89 -10.20 3.58
CA LEU A 142 4.24 -8.87 4.11
C LEU A 142 3.43 -8.56 5.38
N PRO A 143 4.09 -8.19 6.49
CA PRO A 143 3.38 -7.66 7.64
C PRO A 143 2.82 -6.26 7.35
N PHE A 144 1.81 -5.87 8.12
CA PHE A 144 1.35 -4.48 8.16
C PHE A 144 1.48 -3.90 9.57
N TRP A 145 1.58 -2.58 9.66
CA TRP A 145 1.60 -1.86 10.94
C TRP A 145 0.30 -1.10 11.13
N ASP A 146 -0.49 -1.52 12.11
CA ASP A 146 -1.74 -0.85 12.46
C ASP A 146 -1.48 0.29 13.48
N TRP A 147 -1.38 1.51 12.97
CA TRP A 147 -1.15 2.72 13.80
C TRP A 147 -2.27 2.96 14.80
N SER A 148 -3.50 2.50 14.51
CA SER A 148 -4.66 2.79 15.34
C SER A 148 -4.52 2.19 16.74
N ARG A 149 -3.87 1.02 16.84
CA ARG A 149 -3.53 0.35 18.11
C ARG A 149 -2.49 1.09 18.95
N ASP A 150 -1.80 2.09 18.41
CA ASP A 150 -0.76 2.86 19.10
C ASP A 150 -1.22 4.26 19.54
N THR A 151 -2.46 4.66 19.19
CA THR A 151 -2.98 6.02 19.41
C THR A 151 -3.09 6.41 20.89
N GLU A 152 -3.48 5.48 21.75
CA GLU A 152 -3.67 5.71 23.20
C GLU A 152 -2.34 5.77 23.97
N ALA A 153 -1.44 4.81 23.72
CA ALA A 153 -0.14 4.73 24.39
C ALA A 153 0.89 5.74 23.82
N GLY A 154 0.60 6.33 22.67
CA GLY A 154 1.50 7.19 21.90
C GLY A 154 2.33 6.40 20.90
N ILE A 155 2.34 6.87 19.64
CA ILE A 155 2.95 6.16 18.52
C ILE A 155 4.44 5.86 18.75
N GLN A 156 5.18 6.80 19.35
CA GLN A 156 6.60 6.63 19.66
C GLN A 156 6.89 5.46 20.63
N ASN A 157 5.88 4.98 21.36
CA ASN A 157 6.00 3.87 22.30
C ASN A 157 5.60 2.52 21.68
N SER A 158 5.23 2.50 20.39
CA SER A 158 4.87 1.28 19.68
C SER A 158 6.00 0.25 19.73
N SER A 159 5.65 -1.01 19.99
CA SER A 159 6.62 -2.12 20.03
C SER A 159 7.22 -2.47 18.67
N ILE A 160 6.75 -1.83 17.59
CA ILE A 160 7.42 -1.89 16.29
C ILE A 160 8.84 -1.28 16.38
N PHE A 161 9.04 -0.24 17.19
CA PHE A 161 10.33 0.40 17.42
C PHE A 161 11.17 -0.44 18.41
N ASN A 162 11.72 -1.54 17.92
CA ASN A 162 12.44 -2.53 18.70
C ASN A 162 13.93 -2.56 18.31
N SER A 163 14.82 -2.52 19.31
CA SER A 163 16.27 -2.49 19.14
C SER A 163 16.91 -3.86 18.87
N SER A 164 16.13 -4.94 18.92
CA SER A 164 16.61 -6.30 18.68
C SER A 164 17.33 -6.43 17.34
N THR A 165 18.56 -6.94 17.38
CA THR A 165 19.41 -7.17 16.21
C THR A 165 18.96 -8.36 15.34
N THR A 166 17.88 -9.06 15.73
CA THR A 166 17.38 -10.24 15.00
C THR A 166 15.94 -10.07 14.50
N HIS A 167 15.11 -9.29 15.19
CA HIS A 167 13.69 -9.16 14.88
C HIS A 167 13.16 -7.72 15.10
N GLY A 168 14.04 -6.75 15.31
CA GLY A 168 13.69 -5.35 15.49
C GLY A 168 14.07 -4.49 14.28
N ILE A 169 13.21 -3.55 13.89
CA ILE A 169 13.50 -2.59 12.80
C ILE A 169 14.34 -1.39 13.25
N GLY A 170 14.80 -1.41 14.51
CA GLY A 170 15.49 -0.31 15.18
C GLY A 170 14.52 0.66 15.86
N THR A 171 15.05 1.42 16.80
CA THR A 171 14.36 2.46 17.55
C THR A 171 14.32 3.78 16.77
N LEU A 172 13.79 4.83 17.39
CA LEU A 172 13.80 6.19 16.85
C LEU A 172 15.21 6.79 16.96
N GLY A 173 15.57 7.64 16.00
CA GLY A 173 16.83 8.36 16.02
C GLY A 173 16.85 9.47 17.08
N THR A 174 18.04 9.86 17.53
CA THR A 174 18.23 10.95 18.50
C THR A 174 19.06 12.08 17.91
N SER A 175 18.96 13.28 18.46
CA SER A 175 19.80 14.41 18.04
C SER A 175 21.30 14.12 18.18
N ALA A 176 21.69 13.29 19.17
CA ALA A 176 23.07 12.86 19.38
C ALA A 176 23.63 12.04 18.19
N THR A 177 22.78 11.34 17.45
CA THR A 177 23.15 10.51 16.29
C THR A 177 22.76 11.16 14.96
N ASN A 178 22.42 12.46 14.98
CA ASN A 178 21.84 13.16 13.83
C ASN A 178 20.62 12.41 13.26
N TYR A 179 19.82 11.86 14.18
CA TYR A 179 18.62 11.07 13.96
C TYR A 179 18.80 9.77 13.19
N SER A 180 20.04 9.30 13.03
CA SER A 180 20.33 7.98 12.45
C SER A 180 19.85 6.89 13.41
N VAL A 181 19.24 5.84 12.87
CA VAL A 181 18.89 4.63 13.62
C VAL A 181 20.18 3.88 13.98
N THR A 182 20.39 3.58 15.25
CA THR A 182 21.66 3.01 15.77
C THR A 182 21.56 1.59 16.30
N ASP A 183 20.40 0.95 16.16
CA ASP A 183 20.12 -0.41 16.63
C ASP A 183 19.14 -1.12 15.68
N GLY A 184 18.72 -2.34 16.03
CA GLY A 184 17.88 -3.18 15.17
C GLY A 184 18.66 -3.89 14.06
N VAL A 185 17.96 -4.56 13.14
CA VAL A 185 18.56 -5.37 12.08
C VAL A 185 19.34 -4.54 11.05
N PHE A 186 18.96 -3.28 10.83
CA PHE A 186 19.47 -2.43 9.73
C PHE A 186 20.44 -1.32 10.17
N TRP A 187 20.87 -1.28 11.43
CA TRP A 187 21.71 -0.18 11.94
C TRP A 187 23.00 0.06 11.14
N ASP A 188 23.52 -0.99 10.50
CA ASP A 188 24.75 -0.99 9.70
C ASP A 188 24.50 -0.95 8.18
N VAL A 189 23.24 -0.96 7.75
CA VAL A 189 22.87 -0.98 6.32
C VAL A 189 22.89 0.43 5.77
N LYS A 190 23.77 0.67 4.80
CA LYS A 190 23.86 1.95 4.08
C LYS A 190 22.88 1.99 2.92
N ARG A 191 22.07 3.05 2.85
CA ARG A 191 21.19 3.37 1.71
C ARG A 191 21.90 4.25 0.71
N ALA A 192 21.66 4.04 -0.59
CA ALA A 192 22.35 4.77 -1.65
C ALA A 192 21.83 6.21 -1.81
N TYR A 193 20.53 6.42 -1.67
CA TYR A 193 19.85 7.69 -1.98
C TYR A 193 19.37 8.41 -0.72
N PRO A 194 19.30 9.75 -0.70
CA PRO A 194 19.75 10.66 -1.76
C PRO A 194 21.27 10.78 -1.87
N LYS A 195 21.97 10.28 -0.85
CA LYS A 195 23.41 10.04 -0.79
C LYS A 195 23.67 8.92 0.21
N PRO A 196 24.82 8.24 0.17
CA PRO A 196 25.16 7.18 1.11
C PRO A 196 24.97 7.59 2.57
N HIS A 197 24.06 6.93 3.29
CA HIS A 197 23.76 7.22 4.69
C HIS A 197 23.08 6.02 5.40
N ILE A 198 22.94 6.11 6.72
CA ILE A 198 22.09 5.20 7.53
C ILE A 198 20.71 5.82 7.65
N THR A 199 19.66 5.02 7.54
CA THR A 199 18.26 5.45 7.68
C THR A 199 18.05 6.31 8.92
N LYS A 200 17.27 7.39 8.77
CA LYS A 200 16.98 8.36 9.81
C LYS A 200 15.50 8.38 10.19
N ARG A 201 15.24 8.54 11.49
CA ARG A 201 13.92 8.73 12.08
C ARG A 201 13.96 9.88 13.07
N ASN A 202 13.33 11.00 12.74
CA ASN A 202 13.22 12.17 13.61
C ASN A 202 11.74 12.39 13.98
N TYR A 203 11.25 11.56 14.89
CA TYR A 203 9.85 11.52 15.26
C TYR A 203 9.30 12.88 15.71
N THR A 204 8.07 13.19 15.30
CA THR A 204 7.26 14.30 15.81
C THR A 204 5.81 13.88 16.02
N THR A 205 5.21 14.32 17.12
CA THR A 205 3.76 14.14 17.37
C THR A 205 2.91 14.99 16.43
N HIS A 206 3.43 16.12 15.95
CA HIS A 206 2.71 17.11 15.13
C HIS A 206 3.37 17.21 13.74
N PRO A 207 3.05 16.30 12.81
CA PRO A 207 3.70 16.22 11.50
C PRO A 207 3.49 17.45 10.63
N PHE A 208 2.35 18.12 10.77
CA PHE A 208 1.93 19.19 9.86
C PHE A 208 2.50 20.58 10.20
N LYS A 209 3.35 20.69 11.22
CA LYS A 209 4.11 21.92 11.51
C LYS A 209 5.20 22.21 10.48
N THR A 210 5.72 21.17 9.84
CA THR A 210 6.77 21.29 8.83
C THR A 210 6.14 21.28 7.45
N GLN A 211 6.22 22.41 6.76
CA GLN A 211 5.71 22.55 5.41
C GLN A 211 6.44 21.59 4.45
N THR A 212 5.71 20.62 3.89
CA THR A 212 6.28 19.59 3.00
C THR A 212 5.77 19.70 1.56
N PHE A 213 4.52 20.14 1.39
CA PHE A 213 3.87 20.28 0.07
C PHE A 213 3.82 21.75 -0.37
N PRO A 214 3.53 22.07 -1.65
CA PRO A 214 3.44 23.46 -2.11
C PRO A 214 2.11 24.15 -1.76
N PHE A 215 1.32 23.59 -0.83
CA PHE A 215 0.06 24.13 -0.33
C PHE A 215 0.00 24.05 1.20
N THR A 216 -0.71 24.98 1.83
CA THR A 216 -0.80 25.07 3.30
C THR A 216 -1.68 23.98 3.90
N PHE A 217 -1.24 23.40 5.02
CA PHE A 217 -2.05 22.54 5.86
C PHE A 217 -3.18 23.33 6.56
N THR A 218 -4.38 22.76 6.67
CA THR A 218 -5.52 23.39 7.37
C THR A 218 -5.33 23.45 8.87
N ASP A 219 -4.81 22.39 9.48
CA ASP A 219 -4.56 22.29 10.93
C ASP A 219 -3.11 21.86 11.21
N VAL A 220 -2.22 22.84 11.33
CA VAL A 220 -0.79 22.61 11.61
C VAL A 220 -0.52 22.02 13.00
N GLU A 221 -1.49 22.09 13.93
CA GLU A 221 -1.38 21.53 15.29
C GLU A 221 -1.96 20.12 15.39
N MET A 222 -2.60 19.60 14.33
CA MET A 222 -3.12 18.24 14.31
C MET A 222 -2.01 17.22 14.61
N SER A 223 -2.26 16.36 15.60
CA SER A 223 -1.34 15.27 15.91
C SER A 223 -1.52 14.10 14.94
N ALA A 224 -0.47 13.31 14.73
CA ALA A 224 -0.55 12.12 13.89
C ALA A 224 -1.63 11.14 14.40
N SER A 225 -1.74 10.96 15.72
CA SER A 225 -2.74 10.09 16.34
C SER A 225 -4.18 10.44 15.95
N MET A 226 -4.51 11.73 15.72
CA MET A 226 -5.84 12.13 15.27
C MET A 226 -6.20 11.58 13.88
N ALA A 227 -5.21 11.37 13.01
CA ALA A 227 -5.40 10.77 11.69
C ALA A 227 -5.55 9.24 11.75
N PHE A 228 -5.11 8.60 12.83
CA PHE A 228 -5.06 7.14 12.99
C PHE A 228 -6.17 6.56 13.85
N MET A 229 -7.08 7.39 14.37
CA MET A 229 -8.17 6.91 15.22
C MET A 229 -8.96 5.79 14.51
N PRO A 230 -9.32 4.69 15.20
CA PRO A 230 -10.08 3.60 14.60
C PRO A 230 -11.34 4.08 13.87
N GLU A 231 -12.03 5.08 14.42
CA GLU A 231 -13.24 5.67 13.83
C GLU A 231 -12.95 6.31 12.45
N LYS A 232 -11.75 6.86 12.23
CA LYS A 232 -11.36 7.44 10.93
C LYS A 232 -11.17 6.36 9.87
N ILE A 233 -10.64 5.21 10.27
CA ILE A 233 -10.52 4.05 9.37
C ILE A 233 -11.91 3.50 9.04
N ASP A 234 -12.80 3.40 10.02
CA ASP A 234 -14.16 2.92 9.80
C ASP A 234 -14.98 3.90 8.94
N GLU A 235 -14.88 5.21 9.18
CA GLU A 235 -15.48 6.25 8.32
C GLU A 235 -15.02 6.11 6.86
N LEU A 236 -13.73 5.84 6.65
CA LEU A 236 -13.15 5.65 5.32
C LEU A 236 -13.64 4.36 4.64
N VAL A 237 -13.67 3.23 5.35
CA VAL A 237 -14.10 1.92 4.82
C VAL A 237 -15.61 1.88 4.56
N MET A 238 -16.42 2.50 5.42
CA MET A 238 -17.88 2.51 5.33
C MET A 238 -18.41 3.59 4.37
N GLY A 239 -17.60 4.61 4.11
CA GLY A 239 -17.91 5.74 3.25
C GLY A 239 -17.66 5.50 1.75
N SER A 240 -17.77 6.60 0.99
CA SER A 240 -17.32 6.72 -0.40
C SER A 240 -17.82 5.62 -1.35
N ALA A 241 -19.04 5.09 -1.14
CA ALA A 241 -19.53 3.95 -1.91
C ALA A 241 -19.52 4.21 -3.43
N GLY A 242 -18.82 3.37 -4.20
CA GLY A 242 -18.62 3.51 -5.64
C GLY A 242 -17.75 4.70 -6.07
N ASN A 243 -17.25 5.50 -5.13
CA ASN A 243 -16.50 6.73 -5.38
C ASN A 243 -15.05 6.59 -4.92
N TYR A 244 -14.22 6.02 -5.80
CA TYR A 244 -12.79 5.83 -5.56
C TYR A 244 -12.04 7.14 -5.28
N THR A 245 -12.37 8.22 -6.01
CA THR A 245 -11.69 9.51 -5.83
C THR A 245 -11.93 10.12 -4.46
N ASP A 246 -13.16 10.00 -3.92
CA ASP A 246 -13.47 10.45 -2.55
C ASP A 246 -12.79 9.55 -1.51
N PHE A 247 -12.73 8.23 -1.74
CA PHE A 247 -12.00 7.30 -0.87
C PHE A 247 -10.51 7.65 -0.79
N GLN A 248 -9.83 7.76 -1.94
CA GLN A 248 -8.40 8.08 -1.96
C GLN A 248 -8.13 9.47 -1.36
N TYR A 249 -8.95 10.48 -1.70
CA TYR A 249 -8.83 11.81 -1.11
C TYR A 249 -8.94 11.79 0.42
N LYS A 250 -9.87 11.01 0.99
CA LYS A 250 -10.03 10.89 2.45
C LYS A 250 -8.91 10.11 3.12
N MET A 251 -8.28 9.17 2.42
CA MET A 251 -7.08 8.47 2.90
C MET A 251 -5.89 9.44 3.02
N ASP A 252 -5.69 10.29 2.02
CA ASP A 252 -4.69 11.35 2.04
C ASP A 252 -5.08 12.53 2.93
N GLY A 253 -6.38 12.74 3.17
CA GLY A 253 -7.00 13.77 3.99
C GLY A 253 -7.13 15.13 3.30
N GLU A 254 -7.97 15.99 3.87
CA GLU A 254 -8.06 17.39 3.46
C GLU A 254 -6.69 18.05 3.56
N ARG A 255 -6.27 18.75 2.49
CA ARG A 255 -4.92 19.31 2.35
C ARG A 255 -3.80 18.32 2.73
N ALA A 256 -3.96 17.04 2.37
CA ALA A 256 -3.00 15.97 2.63
C ALA A 256 -2.76 15.69 4.14
N GLN A 257 -3.77 15.88 5.00
CA GLN A 257 -3.70 15.62 6.45
C GLN A 257 -4.39 14.33 6.92
N GLY A 258 -4.30 13.27 6.14
CA GLY A 258 -4.88 11.95 6.39
C GLY A 258 -3.86 10.92 6.85
N MET A 259 -4.32 9.68 7.04
CA MET A 259 -3.53 8.59 7.63
C MET A 259 -2.28 8.21 6.83
N HIS A 260 -2.30 8.33 5.50
CA HIS A 260 -1.10 8.08 4.68
C HIS A 260 -0.01 9.12 4.99
N ASN A 261 -0.31 10.40 4.76
CA ASN A 261 0.67 11.48 4.96
C ASN A 261 1.06 11.65 6.44
N ALA A 262 0.12 11.51 7.38
CA ALA A 262 0.42 11.61 8.81
C ALA A 262 1.49 10.60 9.23
N ALA A 263 1.45 9.36 8.72
CA ALA A 263 2.40 8.31 9.10
C ALA A 263 3.79 8.53 8.52
N HIS A 264 3.88 9.00 7.27
CA HIS A 264 5.13 9.44 6.69
C HIS A 264 5.70 10.64 7.46
N LEU A 265 4.95 11.73 7.54
CA LEU A 265 5.43 13.01 8.06
C LEU A 265 5.75 12.97 9.57
N MET A 266 5.13 12.08 10.35
CA MET A 266 5.45 11.95 11.78
C MET A 266 6.83 11.35 12.02
N MET A 267 7.36 10.55 11.08
CA MET A 267 8.69 9.97 11.21
C MET A 267 9.80 10.91 10.77
N GLN A 268 9.48 11.92 9.95
CA GLN A 268 10.45 12.76 9.24
C GLN A 268 11.58 11.89 8.65
N GLY A 269 12.81 12.42 8.55
CA GLY A 269 13.97 11.64 8.12
C GLY A 269 13.76 11.00 6.75
N ASP A 270 13.99 9.70 6.66
CA ASP A 270 13.79 8.94 5.42
C ASP A 270 12.31 8.71 5.14
N LEU A 271 11.57 8.07 6.06
CA LEU A 271 10.17 7.74 5.84
C LEU A 271 9.32 8.99 5.56
N GLY A 272 9.62 10.12 6.18
CA GLY A 272 8.92 11.39 5.95
C GLY A 272 9.31 12.13 4.69
N ASN A 273 10.28 11.65 3.92
CA ASN A 273 10.61 12.24 2.62
C ASN A 273 9.75 11.60 1.50
N PRO A 274 8.97 12.37 0.73
CA PRO A 274 8.08 11.81 -0.30
C PRO A 274 8.79 11.03 -1.40
N LEU A 275 10.08 11.26 -1.66
CA LEU A 275 10.80 10.62 -2.77
C LEU A 275 11.43 9.30 -2.36
N TRP A 276 12.14 9.26 -1.24
CA TRP A 276 12.94 8.10 -0.81
C TRP A 276 12.46 7.50 0.52
N SER A 277 11.18 7.68 0.86
CA SER A 277 10.54 7.01 2.01
C SER A 277 10.75 5.49 2.09
N PRO A 278 10.90 4.73 0.97
CA PRO A 278 11.21 3.31 1.05
C PRO A 278 12.60 3.00 1.63
N ASN A 279 13.48 3.97 1.85
CA ASN A 279 14.75 3.74 2.58
C ASN A 279 14.51 3.16 3.98
N ASP A 280 13.39 3.50 4.62
CA ASP A 280 12.97 2.93 5.89
C ASP A 280 12.10 1.70 5.66
N VAL A 281 12.47 0.57 6.28
CA VAL A 281 11.70 -0.69 6.19
C VAL A 281 10.26 -0.52 6.70
N LEU A 282 10.01 0.49 7.54
CA LEU A 282 8.66 0.85 8.02
C LEU A 282 7.71 1.21 6.87
N PHE A 283 8.23 1.67 5.72
CA PHE A 283 7.45 1.94 4.50
C PHE A 283 6.56 0.77 4.09
N TRP A 284 7.14 -0.44 4.06
CA TRP A 284 6.46 -1.63 3.56
C TRP A 284 5.28 -2.01 4.45
N MET A 285 5.47 -1.94 5.77
CA MET A 285 4.40 -2.21 6.75
C MET A 285 3.36 -1.09 6.77
N HIS A 286 3.77 0.15 6.55
CA HIS A 286 2.87 1.30 6.46
C HIS A 286 1.92 1.14 5.25
N HIS A 287 2.48 0.96 4.06
CA HIS A 287 1.72 0.81 2.82
C HIS A 287 0.93 -0.50 2.77
N ALA A 288 1.43 -1.59 3.38
CA ALA A 288 0.63 -2.80 3.54
C ALA A 288 -0.64 -2.57 4.35
N HIS A 289 -0.63 -1.68 5.35
CA HIS A 289 -1.84 -1.34 6.11
C HIS A 289 -2.82 -0.50 5.28
N LEU A 290 -2.34 0.50 4.52
CA LEU A 290 -3.18 1.27 3.59
C LEU A 290 -3.84 0.37 2.53
N ASP A 291 -3.07 -0.55 1.98
CA ASP A 291 -3.55 -1.54 1.01
C ASP A 291 -4.61 -2.47 1.62
N CYS A 292 -4.42 -2.89 2.87
CA CYS A 292 -5.41 -3.63 3.64
C CYS A 292 -6.70 -2.82 3.87
N ILE A 293 -6.61 -1.51 4.16
CA ILE A 293 -7.77 -0.62 4.28
C ILE A 293 -8.51 -0.49 2.95
N TRP A 294 -7.78 -0.34 1.84
CA TRP A 294 -8.38 -0.32 0.50
C TRP A 294 -9.09 -1.64 0.18
N ALA A 295 -8.46 -2.78 0.46
CA ALA A 295 -9.08 -4.10 0.28
C ALA A 295 -10.37 -4.26 1.12
N ARG A 296 -10.40 -3.74 2.36
CA ARG A 296 -11.63 -3.69 3.18
C ARG A 296 -12.72 -2.86 2.52
N TRP A 297 -12.39 -1.67 2.03
CA TRP A 297 -13.35 -0.81 1.33
C TRP A 297 -13.89 -1.49 0.07
N GLN A 298 -13.04 -2.12 -0.74
CA GLN A 298 -13.44 -2.88 -1.94
C GLN A 298 -14.38 -4.03 -1.60
N ALA A 299 -14.15 -4.72 -0.48
CA ALA A 299 -14.98 -5.84 -0.03
C ALA A 299 -16.28 -5.41 0.67
N ASN A 300 -16.39 -4.15 1.09
CA ASN A 300 -17.52 -3.66 1.88
C ASN A 300 -18.82 -3.54 1.07
N LYS A 301 -18.73 -3.11 -0.19
CA LYS A 301 -19.88 -2.92 -1.08
C LYS A 301 -19.54 -3.36 -2.50
N THR A 302 -20.54 -3.90 -3.21
CA THR A 302 -20.36 -4.39 -4.60
C THR A 302 -19.89 -3.30 -5.55
N GLU A 303 -20.34 -2.06 -5.36
CA GLU A 303 -19.96 -0.90 -6.16
C GLU A 303 -18.49 -0.51 -5.95
N ASN A 304 -17.88 -0.87 -4.81
CA ASN A 304 -16.50 -0.53 -4.49
C ASN A 304 -15.48 -1.47 -5.17
N ALA A 305 -15.88 -2.71 -5.46
CA ALA A 305 -14.96 -3.78 -5.87
C ALA A 305 -14.04 -3.38 -7.04
N MET A 306 -14.61 -2.70 -8.05
CA MET A 306 -13.88 -2.23 -9.24
C MET A 306 -13.97 -0.71 -9.43
N ALA A 307 -14.41 0.03 -8.40
CA ALA A 307 -14.46 1.48 -8.49
C ALA A 307 -13.03 2.04 -8.62
N PHE A 308 -12.83 2.84 -9.66
CA PHE A 308 -11.56 3.46 -10.00
C PHE A 308 -11.82 4.74 -10.79
N GLY A 309 -11.00 5.78 -10.58
CA GLY A 309 -11.13 7.05 -11.29
C GLY A 309 -10.17 8.12 -10.78
N GLY A 310 -10.23 9.30 -11.39
CA GLY A 310 -9.30 10.41 -11.15
C GLY A 310 -8.38 10.66 -12.33
N GLY A 311 -7.34 11.46 -12.13
CA GLY A 311 -6.43 11.89 -13.19
C GLY A 311 -5.04 11.25 -13.12
N LEU A 312 -4.38 11.16 -14.27
CA LEU A 312 -3.02 10.62 -14.43
C LEU A 312 -1.92 11.67 -14.20
N THR A 313 -2.28 12.94 -14.05
CA THR A 313 -1.32 14.04 -13.88
C THR A 313 -1.43 14.64 -12.48
N GLN A 314 -0.37 14.51 -11.68
CA GLN A 314 -0.27 15.18 -10.38
C GLN A 314 -0.39 16.71 -10.55
N ASN A 315 -1.22 17.35 -9.72
CA ASN A 315 -1.42 18.80 -9.77
C ASN A 315 -1.46 19.39 -8.35
N LEU A 316 -0.28 19.56 -7.75
CA LEU A 316 -0.16 20.13 -6.41
C LEU A 316 -0.46 21.63 -6.35
N THR A 317 -0.33 22.35 -7.47
CA THR A 317 -0.66 23.78 -7.55
C THR A 317 -2.16 24.00 -7.37
N PHE A 318 -2.99 23.14 -7.95
CA PHE A 318 -4.45 23.18 -7.85
C PHE A 318 -4.98 21.96 -7.09
N TYR A 319 -4.35 21.63 -5.96
CA TYR A 319 -4.63 20.44 -5.17
C TYR A 319 -6.12 20.31 -4.81
N ASP A 320 -6.79 21.39 -4.40
CA ASP A 320 -8.21 21.32 -3.99
C ASP A 320 -9.16 20.96 -5.14
N LEU A 321 -8.76 21.26 -6.38
CA LEU A 321 -9.52 20.91 -7.59
C LEU A 321 -9.18 19.51 -8.09
N HIS A 322 -7.95 19.05 -7.83
CA HIS A 322 -7.38 17.83 -8.39
C HIS A 322 -6.63 17.00 -7.33
N PRO A 323 -7.28 16.63 -6.21
CA PRO A 323 -6.59 15.92 -5.13
C PRO A 323 -6.18 14.50 -5.51
N VAL A 324 -6.88 13.90 -6.49
CA VAL A 324 -6.61 12.57 -7.06
C VAL A 324 -6.20 12.71 -8.53
N GLY A 325 -5.40 13.74 -8.81
CA GLY A 325 -4.86 14.03 -10.13
C GLY A 325 -5.82 14.80 -11.04
N SER A 326 -5.22 15.40 -12.06
CA SER A 326 -5.87 16.09 -13.17
C SER A 326 -5.72 15.29 -14.47
N ALA A 327 -6.42 15.73 -15.51
CA ALA A 327 -6.43 15.08 -16.81
C ALA A 327 -5.01 14.73 -17.33
N PRO A 328 -4.87 13.68 -18.15
CA PRO A 328 -5.94 12.81 -18.67
C PRO A 328 -6.56 11.90 -17.61
N ASP A 329 -7.81 11.51 -17.81
CA ASP A 329 -8.52 10.62 -16.90
C ASP A 329 -7.89 9.22 -16.91
N ALA A 330 -7.76 8.63 -15.73
CA ALA A 330 -7.27 7.27 -15.57
C ALA A 330 -8.39 6.26 -15.85
N SER A 331 -8.00 5.08 -16.32
CA SER A 331 -8.92 3.96 -16.53
C SER A 331 -8.29 2.66 -16.02
N LEU A 332 -9.05 1.58 -16.03
CA LEU A 332 -8.54 0.25 -15.73
C LEU A 332 -7.43 -0.21 -16.71
N ASP A 333 -7.34 0.41 -17.88
CA ASP A 333 -6.32 0.16 -18.90
C ASP A 333 -5.11 1.11 -18.80
N SER A 334 -5.09 2.00 -17.80
CA SER A 334 -3.91 2.82 -17.51
C SER A 334 -2.75 1.92 -17.08
N GLU A 335 -1.58 2.18 -17.67
CA GLU A 335 -0.33 1.50 -17.33
C GLU A 335 0.29 2.10 -16.06
N LEU A 336 0.78 1.24 -15.18
CA LEU A 336 1.49 1.61 -13.97
C LEU A 336 2.96 1.88 -14.32
N PRO A 337 3.54 3.02 -13.90
CA PRO A 337 4.95 3.31 -14.14
C PRO A 337 5.82 2.41 -13.26
N THR A 338 6.57 1.47 -13.83
CA THR A 338 7.36 0.50 -13.01
C THR A 338 8.86 0.77 -13.00
N SER A 339 9.35 1.74 -13.76
CA SER A 339 10.78 1.95 -14.05
C SER A 339 11.52 0.67 -14.47
N GLY A 340 10.84 -0.25 -15.16
CA GLY A 340 11.40 -1.55 -15.56
C GLY A 340 11.57 -2.56 -14.42
N LEU A 341 11.20 -2.22 -13.18
CA LEU A 341 11.32 -3.10 -12.03
C LEU A 341 10.53 -4.41 -12.21
N ALA A 342 9.37 -4.35 -12.87
CA ALA A 342 8.57 -5.52 -13.24
C ALA A 342 9.10 -6.32 -14.45
N GLY A 343 10.23 -5.94 -15.03
CA GLY A 343 10.70 -6.42 -16.33
C GLY A 343 10.08 -5.66 -17.50
N SER A 344 10.11 -6.27 -18.69
CA SER A 344 9.75 -5.59 -19.96
C SER A 344 8.25 -5.55 -20.28
N GLY A 345 7.40 -6.12 -19.42
CA GLY A 345 5.95 -6.20 -19.65
C GLY A 345 5.21 -5.05 -18.98
N PRO A 346 4.17 -4.48 -19.63
CA PRO A 346 3.33 -3.47 -18.99
C PRO A 346 2.54 -4.08 -17.83
N VAL A 347 2.32 -3.30 -16.78
CA VAL A 347 1.44 -3.63 -15.66
C VAL A 347 0.28 -2.65 -15.68
N TYR A 348 -0.97 -3.13 -15.59
CA TYR A 348 -2.14 -2.27 -15.70
C TYR A 348 -2.90 -2.16 -14.39
N VAL A 349 -3.67 -1.07 -14.26
CA VAL A 349 -4.57 -0.87 -13.10
C VAL A 349 -5.52 -2.04 -12.91
N ARG A 350 -6.12 -2.58 -13.99
CA ARG A 350 -7.03 -3.75 -13.94
C ARG A 350 -6.43 -4.96 -13.23
N ASP A 351 -5.11 -5.13 -13.30
CA ASP A 351 -4.42 -6.26 -12.69
C ASP A 351 -4.30 -6.09 -11.16
N MET A 352 -4.45 -4.85 -10.65
CA MET A 352 -4.29 -4.48 -9.24
C MET A 352 -5.61 -4.26 -8.49
N MET A 353 -6.75 -4.38 -9.17
CA MET A 353 -8.04 -4.09 -8.55
C MET A 353 -8.53 -5.18 -7.58
N SER A 354 -7.96 -6.38 -7.58
CA SER A 354 -8.39 -7.45 -6.64
C SER A 354 -7.21 -8.09 -5.96
N ALA A 355 -7.20 -8.11 -4.61
CA ALA A 355 -6.24 -8.86 -3.81
C ALA A 355 -6.31 -10.40 -4.00
N LYS A 356 -7.30 -10.88 -4.77
CA LYS A 356 -7.52 -12.29 -5.14
C LYS A 356 -7.40 -12.55 -6.66
N GLY A 357 -7.01 -11.54 -7.43
CA GLY A 357 -6.82 -11.62 -8.88
C GLY A 357 -5.65 -12.54 -9.30
N ALA A 358 -5.49 -12.74 -10.60
CA ALA A 358 -4.36 -13.53 -11.11
C ALA A 358 -3.02 -12.88 -10.71
N GLY A 359 -2.19 -13.62 -9.97
CA GLY A 359 -0.92 -13.12 -9.42
C GLY A 359 -1.06 -12.34 -8.10
N LEU A 360 -2.28 -12.02 -7.67
CA LEU A 360 -2.59 -11.36 -6.40
C LEU A 360 -3.36 -12.35 -5.52
N CYS A 361 -2.67 -12.97 -4.57
CA CYS A 361 -3.29 -14.02 -3.75
C CYS A 361 -2.94 -13.82 -2.28
N TYR A 362 -3.55 -12.79 -1.68
CA TYR A 362 -3.40 -12.51 -0.25
C TYR A 362 -4.71 -12.02 0.38
N ARG A 363 -4.76 -12.08 1.71
CA ARG A 363 -5.80 -11.43 2.53
C ARG A 363 -5.16 -10.79 3.75
N CYS A 364 -5.84 -9.80 4.32
CA CYS A 364 -5.42 -9.19 5.58
C CYS A 364 -6.19 -9.82 6.75
N ALA A 365 -5.49 -10.15 7.83
CA ALA A 365 -6.09 -10.53 9.10
C ALA A 365 -6.23 -9.27 9.96
N PHE A 366 -7.48 -8.84 10.19
CA PHE A 366 -7.81 -7.72 11.08
C PHE A 366 -8.22 -8.22 12.45
#